data_AF-A0A1F2PDA6-F1
#
_entry.id   AF-A0A1F2PDA6-F1
#
_cell.length_a   1.000
_cell.length_b   1.000
_cell.length_c   1.000
_cell.angle_alpha   90.00
_cell.angle_beta   90.00
_cell.angle_gamma   90.00
#
_symmetry.space_group_name_H-M   'P 1'
#
loop_
_entity.id
_entity.type
_entity.pdbx_description
1 polymer ?
#
loop_
_entity_poly.entity_id
_entity_poly.type
_entity_poly.pdbx_seq_one_letter_code
_entity_poly.pdbx_strand_id
1 'polypeptide(L)'
;MIVITDKKNDSIAYLAIKHDIVENGIKVRAADGFECIIPDNGSFLLFDIGVVPEYVNPGYYKYTKDGGFVKNQDYVPFIPLEEKAKQLENELLNTKLAMVELVEQQQADKLNNQLALAEVIESIGNCEMKKI
;
A
#
# COMPACT_ATOMS: atom_id res chain seq x y z
N MET A 1 7.75 29.87 -1.31
CA MET A 1 7.45 28.44 -1.09
C MET A 1 8.51 27.66 -1.83
N ILE A 2 9.14 26.72 -1.16
CA ILE A 2 10.18 25.86 -1.72
C ILE A 2 9.56 24.52 -2.10
N VAL A 3 9.68 24.15 -3.36
CA VAL A 3 9.35 22.82 -3.86
C VAL A 3 10.59 21.97 -3.79
N ILE A 4 10.49 20.83 -3.10
CA ILE A 4 11.54 19.82 -3.09
C ILE A 4 11.11 18.66 -3.96
N THR A 5 11.95 18.29 -4.92
CA THR A 5 11.72 17.12 -5.77
C THR A 5 12.77 16.04 -5.59
N ASP A 6 12.37 14.80 -5.86
CA ASP A 6 13.30 13.71 -6.13
C ASP A 6 14.01 13.94 -7.48
N LYS A 7 15.34 13.95 -7.48
CA LYS A 7 16.16 14.23 -8.67
C LYS A 7 16.00 13.20 -9.78
N LYS A 8 15.63 11.97 -9.44
CA LYS A 8 15.52 10.87 -10.42
C LYS A 8 14.23 10.97 -11.22
N ASN A 9 13.13 11.38 -10.60
CA ASN A 9 11.80 11.32 -11.20
C ASN A 9 11.06 12.66 -11.27
N ASP A 10 11.66 13.74 -10.78
CA ASP A 10 11.10 15.10 -10.68
C ASP A 10 9.81 15.19 -9.84
N SER A 11 9.50 14.13 -9.08
CA SER A 11 8.32 14.05 -8.21
C SER A 11 8.49 14.99 -7.01
N ILE A 12 7.44 15.75 -6.70
CA ILE A 12 7.44 16.64 -5.53
C ILE A 12 7.40 15.76 -4.28
N ALA A 13 8.51 15.74 -3.54
CA ALA A 13 8.63 15.00 -2.30
C ALA A 13 8.08 15.81 -1.11
N TYR A 14 8.25 17.13 -1.15
CA TYR A 14 7.89 17.99 -0.04
C TYR A 14 7.66 19.45 -0.47
N LEU A 15 6.82 20.18 0.27
CA LEU A 15 6.58 21.61 0.11
C LEU A 15 6.93 22.32 1.42
N ALA A 16 7.83 23.29 1.34
CA ALA A 16 8.29 24.04 2.51
C ALA A 16 8.00 25.53 2.37
N ILE A 17 7.72 26.19 3.49
CA ILE A 17 7.65 27.65 3.58
C ILE A 17 9.00 28.27 3.93
N LYS A 18 9.90 27.49 4.53
CA LYS A 18 11.25 27.92 4.93
C LYS A 18 12.24 26.77 4.79
N HIS A 19 13.49 27.11 4.46
CA HIS A 19 14.62 26.18 4.53
C HIS A 19 15.84 26.86 5.18
N ASP A 20 16.68 26.07 5.87
CA ASP A 20 17.95 26.47 6.45
C ASP A 20 18.99 25.36 6.19
N ILE A 21 20.22 25.72 5.82
CA ILE A 21 21.31 24.74 5.62
C ILE A 21 21.88 24.36 6.99
N VAL A 22 22.02 23.05 7.24
CA VAL A 22 22.54 22.47 8.48
C VAL A 22 23.62 21.42 8.16
N GLU A 23 24.39 21.01 9.16
CA GLU A 23 25.56 20.10 8.97
C GLU A 23 25.21 18.79 8.25
N ASN A 24 24.01 18.26 8.45
CA ASN A 24 23.56 16.99 7.86
C ASN A 24 22.60 17.16 6.66
N GLY A 25 22.45 18.37 6.12
CA GLY A 25 21.64 18.63 4.94
C GLY A 25 20.83 19.92 5.02
N ILE A 26 19.57 19.87 4.57
CA ILE A 26 18.70 21.04 4.51
C ILE A 26 17.51 20.83 5.43
N LYS A 27 17.42 21.65 6.47
CA LYS A 27 16.25 21.68 7.35
C LYS A 27 15.13 22.43 6.64
N VAL A 28 13.95 21.85 6.56
CA VAL A 28 12.77 22.42 5.90
C VAL A 28 11.59 22.48 6.88
N ARG A 29 10.72 23.48 6.72
CA ARG A 29 9.50 23.66 7.50
C ARG A 29 8.29 23.80 6.58
N ALA A 30 7.24 23.01 6.78
CA ALA A 30 5.97 23.11 6.08
C ALA A 30 5.02 24.15 6.71
N ALA A 31 3.93 24.46 6.00
CA ALA A 31 2.93 25.43 6.43
C ALA A 31 2.16 25.01 7.69
N ASP A 32 2.05 23.70 7.95
CA ASP A 32 1.46 23.11 9.15
C ASP A 32 2.39 23.12 10.37
N GLY A 33 3.63 23.61 10.20
CA GLY A 33 4.64 23.66 11.25
C GLY A 33 5.49 22.39 11.37
N PHE A 34 5.25 21.36 10.56
CA PHE A 34 6.12 20.18 10.53
C PHE A 34 7.52 20.55 10.02
N GLU A 35 8.56 19.99 10.65
CA GLU A 35 9.95 20.19 10.27
C GLU A 35 10.66 18.86 10.02
N CYS A 36 11.48 18.80 8.97
CA CYS A 36 12.34 17.65 8.71
C CYS A 36 13.70 18.10 8.13
N ILE A 37 14.67 17.19 8.11
CA ILE A 37 15.98 17.40 7.48
C ILE A 37 16.05 16.53 6.23
N ILE A 38 16.31 17.17 5.10
CA ILE A 38 16.58 16.52 3.82
C ILE A 38 18.09 16.30 3.73
N PRO A 39 18.55 15.04 3.64
CA PRO A 39 19.98 14.75 3.62
C PRO A 39 20.65 15.29 2.34
N ASP A 40 21.85 15.85 2.48
CA ASP A 40 22.67 16.31 1.35
C ASP A 40 23.42 15.14 0.69
N ASN A 41 22.65 14.26 0.08
CA ASN A 41 23.16 13.11 -0.66
C ASN A 41 22.97 13.26 -2.18
N GLY A 42 22.62 14.46 -2.64
CA GLY A 42 22.35 14.77 -4.05
C GLY A 42 21.10 14.12 -4.64
N SER A 43 20.22 13.50 -3.83
CA SER A 43 18.99 12.84 -4.30
C SER A 43 17.82 13.81 -4.49
N PHE A 44 17.93 15.04 -3.95
CA PHE A 44 16.86 16.02 -3.97
C PHE A 44 17.28 17.31 -4.66
N LEU A 45 16.33 17.96 -5.32
CA LEU A 45 16.47 19.30 -5.89
C LEU A 45 15.50 20.25 -5.19
N LEU A 46 15.93 21.49 -4.99
CA LEU A 46 15.15 22.54 -4.33
C LEU A 46 14.89 23.68 -5.31
N PHE A 47 13.63 24.10 -5.40
CA PHE A 47 13.18 25.19 -6.26
C PHE A 47 12.42 26.20 -5.41
N ASP A 48 12.92 27.42 -5.28
CA ASP A 48 12.17 28.52 -4.67
C ASP A 48 11.31 29.19 -5.75
N ILE A 49 9.99 29.05 -5.61
CA ILE A 49 9.03 29.48 -6.62
C ILE A 49 7.99 30.47 -6.08
N GLY A 50 8.14 30.90 -4.82
CA GLY A 50 7.23 31.84 -4.18
C GLY A 50 5.88 31.22 -3.79
N VAL A 51 5.06 30.82 -4.76
CA VAL A 51 3.68 30.33 -4.57
C VAL A 51 3.47 28.98 -5.25
N VAL A 52 2.87 28.04 -4.53
CA VAL A 52 2.39 26.76 -5.07
C VAL A 52 0.85 26.79 -5.04
N PRO A 53 0.15 26.43 -6.13
CA PRO A 53 -1.31 26.34 -6.12
C PRO A 53 -1.81 25.33 -5.08
N GLU A 54 -2.94 25.62 -4.42
CA GLU A 54 -3.49 24.80 -3.32
C GLU A 54 -3.82 23.35 -3.72
N TYR A 55 -4.07 23.10 -5.01
CA TYR A 55 -4.38 21.76 -5.52
C TYR A 55 -3.13 20.88 -5.72
N VAL A 56 -1.92 21.45 -5.62
CA VAL A 56 -0.66 20.73 -5.80
C VAL A 56 -0.27 20.09 -4.48
N ASN A 57 -0.49 18.78 -4.39
CA ASN A 57 -0.09 18.00 -3.23
C ASN A 57 1.24 17.27 -3.51
N PRO A 58 2.16 17.22 -2.53
CA PRO A 58 3.33 16.35 -2.59
C PRO A 58 2.93 14.93 -2.99
N GLY A 59 3.77 14.33 -3.84
CA GLY A 59 3.60 12.97 -4.31
C GLY A 59 2.70 12.81 -5.53
N TYR A 60 1.58 13.53 -5.58
CA TYR A 60 0.64 13.48 -6.71
C TYR A 60 1.06 14.34 -7.91
N TYR A 61 2.11 15.14 -7.76
CA TYR A 61 2.60 16.04 -8.82
C TYR A 61 4.12 15.97 -8.97
N LYS A 62 4.57 16.24 -10.19
CA LYS A 62 5.95 16.49 -10.58
C LYS A 62 6.13 17.97 -10.86
N TYR A 63 7.31 18.51 -10.55
CA TYR A 63 7.68 19.88 -10.92
C TYR A 63 8.51 19.84 -12.21
N THR A 64 8.09 20.59 -13.23
CA THR A 64 8.76 20.58 -14.53
C THR A 64 9.92 21.57 -14.56
N LYS A 65 10.91 21.30 -15.42
CA LYS A 65 12.08 22.17 -15.61
C LYS A 65 11.72 23.59 -16.09
N ASP A 66 10.58 23.73 -16.76
CA ASP A 66 10.04 25.01 -17.25
C ASP A 66 9.22 25.76 -16.18
N GLY A 67 9.13 25.23 -14.95
CA GLY A 67 8.50 25.89 -13.82
C GLY A 67 7.02 25.58 -13.60
N GLY A 68 6.52 24.44 -14.07
CA GLY A 68 5.12 24.02 -13.99
C GLY A 68 4.88 22.77 -13.14
N PHE A 69 3.60 22.38 -13.01
CA PHE A 69 3.16 21.20 -12.25
C PHE A 69 2.43 20.20 -13.15
N VAL A 70 2.80 18.93 -13.09
CA VAL A 70 2.16 17.85 -13.85
C VAL A 70 1.76 16.73 -12.90
N LYS A 71 0.56 16.16 -13.07
CA LYS A 71 0.09 15.07 -12.21
C LYS A 71 0.97 13.82 -12.39
N ASN A 72 1.48 13.29 -11.29
CA ASN A 72 2.25 12.06 -11.23
C ASN A 72 1.29 10.86 -11.28
N GLN A 73 1.33 10.05 -12.33
CA GLN A 73 0.45 8.89 -12.50
C GLN A 73 0.86 7.70 -11.61
N ASP A 74 2.11 7.64 -11.15
CA ASP A 74 2.69 6.51 -10.40
C ASP A 74 2.86 6.78 -8.89
N TYR A 75 2.05 7.68 -8.32
CA TYR A 75 2.21 8.04 -6.91
C TYR A 75 1.75 6.93 -5.95
N VAL A 76 2.62 6.56 -5.01
CA VAL A 76 2.26 5.75 -3.84
C VAL A 76 2.29 6.65 -2.59
N PRO A 77 1.15 6.85 -1.90
CA PRO A 77 1.09 7.69 -0.71
C PRO A 77 2.00 7.22 0.42
N PHE A 78 2.65 8.18 1.09
CA PHE A 78 3.21 7.93 2.42
C PHE A 78 2.05 7.76 3.41
N ILE A 79 1.88 6.53 3.89
CA ILE A 79 0.92 6.21 4.95
C ILE A 79 1.72 6.13 6.27
N PRO A 80 1.37 6.93 7.30
CA PRO A 80 1.98 6.85 8.61
C PRO A 80 1.98 5.42 9.17
N LEU A 81 2.99 5.07 9.96
CA LEU A 81 3.18 3.70 10.44
C LEU A 81 1.97 3.20 11.24
N GLU A 82 1.30 4.07 12.01
CA GLU A 82 0.11 3.72 12.78
C GLU A 82 -1.09 3.36 11.89
N GLU A 83 -1.22 4.01 10.73
CA GLU A 83 -2.32 3.76 9.80
C GLU A 83 -2.04 2.51 8.96
N LYS A 84 -0.77 2.24 8.61
CA LYS A 84 -0.37 0.96 8.03
C LYS A 84 -0.61 -0.21 8.98
N ALA A 85 -0.35 -0.03 10.28
CA ALA A 85 -0.60 -1.08 11.27
C ALA A 85 -2.09 -1.45 11.33
N LYS A 86 -2.99 -0.47 11.34
CA LYS A 86 -4.45 -0.72 11.30
C LYS A 86 -4.91 -1.42 10.03
N GLN A 87 -4.34 -1.05 8.87
CA GLN A 87 -4.66 -1.71 7.60
C GLN A 87 -4.24 -3.19 7.63
N LEU A 88 -3.03 -3.47 8.11
CA LEU A 88 -2.53 -4.84 8.28
C LEU A 88 -3.36 -5.67 9.27
N GLU A 89 -3.82 -5.08 10.37
CA GLU A 89 -4.70 -5.76 11.33
C GLU A 89 -6.05 -6.15 10.69
N ASN A 90 -6.63 -5.26 9.90
CA ASN A 90 -7.87 -5.53 9.17
C ASN A 90 -7.68 -6.61 8.09
N GLU A 91 -6.57 -6.56 7.34
CA GLU A 91 -6.23 -7.59 6.34
C GLU A 91 -6.03 -8.96 6.99
N LEU A 92 -5.35 -9.00 8.13
CA LEU A 92 -5.16 -10.23 8.90
C LEU A 92 -6.49 -10.80 9.38
N LEU A 93 -7.40 -9.96 9.87
CA LEU A 93 -8.73 -10.38 10.30
C LEU A 93 -9.53 -10.98 9.14
N ASN A 94 -9.57 -10.29 8.00
CA ASN A 94 -10.28 -10.76 6.81
C ASN A 94 -9.72 -12.09 6.29
N THR A 95 -8.39 -12.23 6.29
CA THR A 95 -7.73 -13.47 5.86
C THR A 95 -8.09 -14.64 6.79
N LYS A 96 -8.13 -14.40 8.10
CA LYS A 96 -8.53 -15.43 9.08
C LYS A 96 -9.98 -15.88 8.85
N LEU A 97 -10.89 -14.95 8.60
CA LEU A 97 -12.29 -15.28 8.31
C LEU A 97 -12.42 -16.13 7.05
N ALA A 98 -11.73 -15.76 5.97
CA ALA A 98 -11.73 -16.52 4.73
C ALA A 98 -11.16 -17.94 4.89
N MET A 99 -10.12 -18.11 5.72
CA MET A 99 -9.56 -19.43 6.02
C MET A 99 -10.55 -20.31 6.80
N VAL A 100 -11.29 -19.75 7.76
CA VAL A 100 -12.30 -20.50 8.52
C VAL A 100 -13.39 -21.00 7.57
N GLU A 101 -13.90 -20.13 6.71
CA GLU A 101 -14.92 -20.50 5.72
C GLU A 101 -14.44 -21.62 4.79
N LEU A 102 -13.20 -21.52 4.30
CA LEU A 102 -12.62 -22.57 3.44
C LEU A 102 -12.51 -23.91 4.17
N VAL A 103 -12.13 -23.90 5.46
CA VAL A 103 -12.02 -25.12 6.27
C VAL A 103 -13.41 -25.75 6.46
N GLU A 104 -14.45 -24.96 6.72
CA GLU A 104 -15.82 -25.45 6.84
C GLU A 104 -16.31 -26.10 5.54
N GLN A 105 -16.03 -25.48 4.39
CA GLN A 105 -16.35 -26.06 3.07
C GLN A 105 -15.63 -27.39 2.85
N GLN A 106 -14.33 -27.46 3.13
CA GLN A 106 -13.55 -28.70 2.99
C GLN A 106 -14.07 -29.82 3.89
N GLN A 107 -14.55 -29.51 5.10
CA GLN A 107 -15.15 -30.49 5.99
C GLN A 107 -16.48 -31.02 5.42
N ALA A 108 -17.32 -30.14 4.87
CA ALA A 108 -18.57 -30.53 4.23
C ALA A 108 -18.33 -31.43 3.01
N ASP A 109 -17.38 -31.06 2.15
CA ASP A 109 -17.02 -31.86 0.97
C ASP A 109 -16.43 -33.21 1.35
N LYS A 110 -15.58 -33.25 2.39
CA LYS A 110 -15.04 -34.51 2.92
C LYS A 110 -16.17 -35.42 3.41
N LEU A 111 -17.14 -34.87 4.13
CA LEU A 111 -18.29 -35.64 4.61
C LEU A 111 -19.13 -36.17 3.45
N ASN A 112 -19.42 -35.33 2.45
CA ASN A 112 -20.16 -35.74 1.25
C ASN A 112 -19.45 -36.86 0.50
N ASN A 113 -18.12 -36.77 0.33
CA ASN A 113 -17.33 -37.80 -0.33
C ASN A 113 -17.30 -39.11 0.48
N GLN A 114 -17.26 -39.04 1.81
CA GLN A 114 -17.36 -40.22 2.67
C GLN A 114 -18.71 -40.91 2.55
N LEU A 115 -19.80 -40.13 2.49
CA LEU A 115 -21.16 -40.65 2.28
C LEU A 115 -21.27 -41.34 0.91
N ALA A 116 -20.83 -40.67 -0.16
CA ALA A 116 -20.85 -41.25 -1.51
C ALA A 116 -20.02 -42.54 -1.60
N LEU A 117 -18.86 -42.60 -0.94
CA LEU A 117 -18.06 -43.83 -0.90
C LEU A 117 -18.78 -44.96 -0.15
N ALA A 118 -19.46 -44.66 0.96
CA ALA A 118 -20.22 -45.65 1.71
C ALA A 118 -21.36 -46.25 0.86
N GLU A 119 -22.09 -45.42 0.09
CA GLU A 119 -23.14 -45.88 -0.82
C GLU A 119 -22.60 -46.81 -1.93
N VAL A 120 -21.41 -46.50 -2.47
CA VAL A 120 -20.77 -47.35 -3.47
C VAL A 120 -20.38 -48.70 -2.87
N ILE A 121 -19.80 -48.73 -1.67
CA ILE A 121 -19.44 -49.97 -0.96
C ILE A 121 -20.69 -50.82 -0.70
N GLU A 122 -21.78 -50.23 -0.25
CA GLU A 122 -23.05 -50.94 -0.03
C GLU A 122 -23.59 -51.53 -1.34
N SER A 123 -23.53 -50.78 -2.43
CA SER A 123 -23.97 -51.23 -3.75
C SER A 123 -23.16 -52.44 -4.26
N ILE A 124 -21.84 -52.46 -4.02
CA ILE A 124 -20.97 -53.58 -4.35
C ILE A 124 -21.30 -54.80 -3.47
N GLY A 125 -21.40 -54.61 -2.14
CA GLY A 125 -21.72 -55.69 -1.20
C GLY A 125 -23.08 -56.34 -1.47
N ASN A 126 -24.10 -55.57 -1.85
CA ASN A 126 -25.41 -56.09 -2.23
C ASN A 126 -25.40 -56.81 -3.60
N CYS A 127 -24.45 -56.52 -4.48
CA CYS A 127 -24.28 -57.22 -5.76
C CYS A 127 -23.67 -58.61 -5.57
N GLU A 128 -22.75 -58.76 -4.61
CA GLU A 128 -22.14 -60.06 -4.30
C GLU A 128 -23.10 -61.01 -3.57
N MET A 129 -23.99 -60.50 -2.71
CA MET A 129 -25.00 -61.33 -2.03
C MET A 129 -26.11 -61.86 -2.96
N LYS A 130 -26.32 -61.30 -4.16
CA LYS A 130 -27.29 -61.80 -5.15
C LYS A 130 -26.75 -62.94 -6.04
N LYS A 131 -25.47 -63.28 -5.94
CA LYS A 131 -24.83 -64.36 -6.73
C LYS A 131 -24.74 -65.71 -5.98
N ILE A 132 -25.28 -65.79 -4.77
CA ILE A 132 -25.41 -67.02 -3.96
C ILE A 132 -26.89 -67.38 -3.88
#